data_AF-N1V1U5-F1
#
_entry.id   AF-N1V1U5-F1
#
_cell.length_a   1.000
_cell.length_b   1.000
_cell.length_c   1.000
_cell.angle_alpha   90.00
_cell.angle_beta   90.00
_cell.angle_gamma   90.00
#
_symmetry.space_group_name_H-M   'P 1'
#
loop_
_entity.id
_entity.type
_entity.pdbx_description
1 polymer ?
#
loop_
_entity_poly.entity_id
_entity_poly.type
_entity_poly.pdbx_seq_one_letter_code
_entity_poly.pdbx_strand_id
1 'polypeptide(L)'
;MQKIKLQYRKPIVDAVQITPSNLDAVAAWCSGRVRGTALPPEQRCVQIDTLWDGEQEAHVGDWMVSRGDGRFNRYTEDELQAVFLRAS
;
A
#
# COMPACT_ATOMS: atom_id res chain seq x y z
N MET A 1 28.84 17.54 -18.47
CA MET A 1 27.86 18.41 -17.80
C MET A 1 26.91 17.53 -17.00
N GLN A 2 27.14 17.38 -15.70
CA GLN A 2 26.41 16.42 -14.86
C GLN A 2 25.23 17.14 -14.20
N LYS A 3 24.01 16.69 -14.50
CA LYS A 3 22.79 17.14 -13.80
C LYS A 3 22.35 16.02 -12.88
N ILE A 4 22.22 16.30 -11.59
CA ILE A 4 21.45 15.47 -10.66
C ILE A 4 20.38 16.37 -10.05
N LYS A 5 19.12 16.10 -10.42
CA LYS A 5 17.96 16.60 -9.69
C LYS A 5 17.32 15.40 -9.02
N LEU A 6 17.35 15.34 -7.70
CA LEU A 6 16.48 14.47 -6.92
C LEU A 6 15.88 15.29 -5.79
N GLN A 7 14.66 15.77 -6.03
CA GLN A 7 13.73 16.13 -4.97
C GLN A 7 12.51 15.25 -5.15
N TYR A 8 12.37 14.25 -4.28
CA TYR A 8 11.15 13.46 -4.23
C TYR A 8 10.72 13.31 -2.77
N ARG A 9 10.26 14.42 -2.19
CA ARG A 9 9.32 14.38 -1.08
C ARG A 9 7.92 14.59 -1.67
N LYS A 10 7.41 13.61 -2.43
CA LYS A 10 5.98 13.63 -2.75
C LYS A 10 5.21 13.41 -1.44
N PRO A 11 4.18 14.21 -1.15
CA PRO A 11 3.39 13.99 0.05
C PRO A 11 2.74 12.61 -0.04
N ILE A 12 2.77 11.87 1.06
CA ILE A 12 1.75 10.85 1.27
C ILE A 12 0.43 11.61 1.24
N VAL A 13 -0.48 11.14 0.41
CA VAL A 13 -1.79 11.78 0.31
C VAL A 13 -2.76 11.09 1.26
N ASP A 14 -2.71 9.77 1.35
CA ASP A 14 -3.61 8.97 2.18
C ASP A 14 -2.96 7.64 2.58
N ALA A 15 -3.38 7.10 3.72
CA ALA A 15 -3.04 5.77 4.21
C ALA A 15 -4.28 5.07 4.76
N VAL A 16 -4.50 3.82 4.37
CA VAL A 16 -5.65 3.01 4.78
C VAL A 16 -5.17 1.65 5.28
N GLN A 17 -5.57 1.27 6.49
CA GLN A 17 -5.33 -0.07 7.00
C GLN A 17 -6.31 -1.05 6.38
N ILE A 18 -5.81 -2.22 5.95
CA ILE A 18 -6.64 -3.30 5.44
C ILE A 18 -7.30 -4.01 6.61
N THR A 19 -8.62 -4.13 6.51
CA THR A 19 -9.46 -4.86 7.45
C THR A 19 -10.35 -5.82 6.68
N PRO A 20 -10.92 -6.85 7.33
CA PRO A 20 -11.80 -7.80 6.63
C PRO A 20 -13.01 -7.14 5.95
N SER A 21 -13.44 -5.98 6.45
CA SER A 21 -14.62 -5.24 5.97
C SER A 21 -14.34 -4.24 4.84
N ASN A 22 -13.07 -3.97 4.50
CA ASN A 22 -12.72 -2.96 3.49
C ASN A 22 -11.88 -3.48 2.31
N LEU A 23 -11.65 -4.79 2.22
CA LEU A 23 -10.84 -5.43 1.16
C LEU A 23 -11.24 -4.97 -0.25
N ASP A 24 -12.53 -5.01 -0.58
CA ASP A 24 -13.02 -4.62 -1.91
C ASP A 24 -12.81 -3.13 -2.19
N ALA A 25 -13.02 -2.29 -1.17
CA ALA A 25 -12.82 -0.84 -1.28
C ALA A 25 -11.33 -0.50 -1.48
N VAL A 26 -10.44 -1.17 -0.75
CA VAL A 26 -8.99 -1.00 -0.90
C VAL A 26 -8.53 -1.51 -2.27
N ALA A 27 -9.00 -2.68 -2.71
CA ALA A 27 -8.68 -3.21 -4.03
C ALA A 27 -9.12 -2.26 -5.14
N ALA A 28 -10.33 -1.71 -5.08
CA ALA A 28 -10.80 -0.71 -6.04
C ALA A 28 -9.94 0.57 -5.99
N TRP A 29 -9.59 1.03 -4.79
CA TRP A 29 -8.80 2.25 -4.59
C TRP A 29 -7.40 2.15 -5.21
N CYS A 30 -6.75 0.99 -5.07
CA CYS A 30 -5.41 0.77 -5.59
C CYS A 30 -5.37 0.07 -6.95
N SER A 31 -6.51 -0.06 -7.63
CA SER A 31 -6.65 -0.82 -8.90
C SER A 31 -6.12 -2.27 -8.80
N GLY A 32 -6.26 -2.88 -7.64
CA GLY A 32 -5.91 -4.27 -7.35
C GLY A 32 -7.12 -5.21 -7.41
N ARG A 33 -6.93 -6.43 -6.88
CA ARG A 33 -7.94 -7.48 -6.82
C ARG A 33 -7.87 -8.24 -5.50
N VAL A 34 -9.02 -8.63 -4.95
CA VAL A 34 -9.07 -9.47 -3.75
C VAL A 34 -8.74 -10.93 -4.11
N ARG A 35 -7.87 -11.56 -3.32
CA ARG A 35 -7.50 -12.98 -3.43
C ARG A 35 -7.96 -13.75 -2.18
N GLY A 36 -8.03 -15.08 -2.31
CA GLY A 36 -8.42 -15.96 -1.22
C GLY A 36 -9.92 -15.93 -0.87
N THR A 37 -10.81 -15.68 -1.84
CA THR A 37 -12.26 -15.60 -1.59
C THR A 37 -12.89 -16.88 -1.01
N ALA A 38 -12.23 -18.03 -1.19
CA ALA A 38 -12.60 -19.30 -0.57
C ALA A 38 -12.09 -19.45 0.89
N LEU A 39 -11.27 -18.52 1.38
CA LEU A 39 -10.74 -18.49 2.74
C LEU A 39 -11.59 -17.57 3.64
N PRO A 40 -11.47 -17.74 4.97
CA PRO A 40 -11.99 -16.77 5.94
C PRO A 40 -11.53 -15.34 5.63
N PRO A 41 -12.38 -14.32 5.86
CA PRO A 41 -12.07 -12.92 5.54
C PRO A 41 -10.72 -12.41 6.06
N GLU A 42 -10.27 -12.91 7.20
CA GLU A 42 -9.03 -12.53 7.89
C GLU A 42 -7.77 -13.05 7.18
N GLN A 43 -7.93 -14.08 6.34
CA GLN A 43 -6.84 -14.70 5.57
C GLN A 43 -6.79 -14.19 4.12
N ARG A 44 -7.69 -13.27 3.75
CA ARG A 44 -7.72 -12.67 2.41
C ARG A 44 -6.65 -11.60 2.28
N CYS A 45 -6.29 -11.30 1.04
CA CYS A 45 -5.37 -10.21 0.72
C CYS A 45 -5.85 -9.43 -0.50
N VAL A 46 -5.37 -8.20 -0.61
CA VAL A 46 -5.45 -7.39 -1.81
C VAL A 46 -4.16 -7.60 -2.59
N GLN A 47 -4.28 -8.12 -3.81
CA GLN A 47 -3.17 -8.22 -4.73
C GLN A 47 -3.13 -6.96 -5.61
N ILE A 48 -1.97 -6.33 -5.70
CA ILE A 48 -1.72 -5.14 -6.51
C ILE A 48 -0.51 -5.36 -7.42
N ASP A 49 -0.64 -4.95 -8.68
CA ASP A 49 0.48 -4.95 -9.61
C ASP A 49 1.24 -3.63 -9.45
N THR A 50 2.38 -3.67 -8.77
CA THR A 50 3.24 -2.49 -8.66
C THR A 50 4.12 -2.37 -9.90
N LEU A 51 4.26 -1.15 -10.43
CA LEU A 51 5.05 -0.89 -11.64
C LEU A 51 6.54 -1.25 -11.51
N TRP A 52 7.06 -1.40 -10.29
CA TRP A 52 8.51 -1.56 -10.03
C TRP A 52 8.87 -2.83 -9.26
N ASP A 53 8.00 -3.29 -8.35
CA ASP A 53 8.31 -4.44 -7.47
C ASP A 53 7.51 -5.71 -7.86
N GLY A 54 6.75 -5.65 -8.96
CA GLY A 54 5.92 -6.77 -9.43
C GLY A 54 4.61 -6.90 -8.64
N GLU A 55 4.01 -8.10 -8.68
CA GLU A 55 2.80 -8.41 -7.92
C GLU A 55 3.11 -8.37 -6.41
N GLN A 56 2.41 -7.52 -5.66
CA GLN A 56 2.46 -7.49 -4.20
C GLN A 56 1.12 -7.94 -3.61
N GLU A 57 1.20 -8.61 -2.46
CA GLU A 57 0.03 -8.94 -1.64
C GLU A 57 0.03 -8.11 -0.36
N ALA A 58 -1.11 -7.49 -0.07
CA ALA A 58 -1.36 -6.74 1.14
C ALA A 58 -2.45 -7.46 1.95
N HIS A 59 -2.09 -7.96 3.11
CA HIS A 59 -2.95 -8.76 3.97
C HIS A 59 -3.73 -7.90 4.95
N VAL A 60 -4.75 -8.48 5.59
CA VAL A 60 -5.43 -7.85 6.72
C VAL A 60 -4.42 -7.46 7.80
N GLY A 61 -4.48 -6.21 8.26
CA GLY A 61 -3.53 -5.60 9.19
C GLY A 61 -2.45 -4.75 8.53
N ASP A 62 -2.16 -4.97 7.24
CA ASP A 62 -1.23 -4.14 6.48
C ASP A 62 -1.84 -2.77 6.14
N TRP A 63 -0.97 -1.83 5.79
CA TRP A 63 -1.31 -0.48 5.36
C TRP A 63 -1.04 -0.27 3.89
N MET A 64 -2.04 0.24 3.18
CA MET A 64 -1.91 0.74 1.81
C MET A 64 -1.77 2.25 1.82
N VAL A 65 -0.67 2.74 1.23
CA VAL A 65 -0.30 4.16 1.25
C VAL A 65 -0.23 4.71 -0.16
N SER A 66 -1.01 5.77 -0.43
CA SER A 66 -0.99 6.51 -1.69
C SER A 66 0.08 7.59 -1.68
N ARG A 67 0.92 7.61 -2.73
CA ARG A 67 2.03 8.56 -2.91
C ARG A 67 1.66 9.81 -3.72
N GLY A 68 0.37 9.98 -4.03
CA GLY A 68 -0.14 11.15 -4.78
C GLY A 68 0.20 11.18 -6.26
N ASP A 69 0.90 10.18 -6.79
CA ASP A 69 1.24 10.04 -8.20
C ASP A 69 0.62 8.80 -8.86
N GLY A 70 -0.48 8.32 -8.26
CA GLY A 70 -1.16 7.09 -8.64
C GLY A 70 -0.45 5.82 -8.16
N ARG A 71 0.68 5.95 -7.45
CA ARG A 71 1.39 4.79 -6.88
C ARG A 71 0.92 4.48 -5.48
N PHE A 72 0.88 3.19 -5.20
CA PHE A 72 0.54 2.62 -3.91
C PHE A 72 1.69 1.73 -3.44
N ASN A 73 1.97 1.82 -2.14
CA ASN A 73 2.93 0.93 -1.48
C ASN A 73 2.23 0.27 -0.29
N ARG A 74 2.58 -0.99 -0.04
CA ARG A 74 2.19 -1.75 1.14
C ARG A 74 3.24 -1.57 2.25
N TYR A 75 2.77 -1.45 3.48
CA TYR A 75 3.57 -1.41 4.70
C TYR A 75 2.95 -2.30 5.78
N THR A 76 3.76 -3.02 6.54
CA THR A 76 3.34 -3.46 7.89
C THR A 76 3.11 -2.24 8.78
N GLU A 77 2.42 -2.43 9.91
CA GLU A 77 2.38 -1.42 10.98
C GLU A 77 3.78 -0.94 11.38
N ASP A 78 4.72 -1.86 11.64
CA ASP A 78 6.08 -1.54 12.07
C ASP A 78 6.85 -0.73 11.02
N GLU A 79 6.73 -1.08 9.74
CA GLU A 79 7.36 -0.32 8.65
C GLU A 79 6.74 1.07 8.51
N LEU A 80 5.41 1.18 8.61
CA LEU A 80 4.72 2.47 8.57
C LEU A 80 5.21 3.37 9.71
N GLN A 81 5.29 2.83 10.92
CA GLN A 81 5.78 3.54 12.11
C GLN A 81 7.25 3.98 11.93
N ALA A 82 8.11 3.08 11.45
CA ALA A 82 9.53 3.37 11.24
C ALA A 82 9.76 4.45 10.17
N VAL A 83 8.96 4.45 9.10
CA VAL A 83 9.13 5.36 7.97
C VAL A 83 8.47 6.72 8.22
N PHE A 84 7.34 6.77 8.94
CA PHE A 84 6.51 7.97 9.02
C PHE A 84 6.30 8.54 10.43
N LEU A 85 6.39 7.72 11.48
CA LEU A 85 6.04 8.15 12.85
C LEU A 85 7.25 8.30 13.78
N ARG A 86 8.45 7.83 13.37
CA ARG A 86 9.72 8.11 14.08
C ARG A 86 10.37 9.46 13.77
N ALA A 87 9.68 10.36 13.08
CA ALA A 87 10.12 11.73 12.85
C ALA A 87 9.36 12.70 13.78
N SER A 88 9.58 12.59 15.09
CA SER A 88 9.11 13.56 16.09
C SER A 88 10.16 13.74 17.18
#